data_AF-A0AAJ2QYE2-F1
#
_entry.id   AF-A0AAJ2QYE2-F1
#
_cell.length_a   1.000
_cell.length_b   1.000
_cell.length_c   1.000
_cell.angle_alpha   90.00
_cell.angle_beta   90.00
_cell.angle_gamma   90.00
#
_symmetry.space_group_name_H-M   'P 1'
#
loop_
_entity.id
_entity.type
_entity.pdbx_description
1 polymer ?
#
loop_
_entity_poly.entity_id
_entity_poly.type
_entity_poly.pdbx_seq_one_letter_code
_entity_poly.pdbx_strand_id
1 'polypeptide(L)' 'MPWLIGLPVAFFAVLMLAGQLLSTPEGEARWVERETIKICRKETARPEAERKTQQFESVQDCDRLEFDFKQRYGENP' A
#
# COMPACT_ATOMS: atom_id res chain seq x y z
N MET A 1 -6.60 15.97 40.84
CA MET A 1 -5.62 16.08 39.72
C MET A 1 -5.47 14.82 38.84
N PRO A 2 -5.95 13.59 39.18
CA PRO A 2 -5.78 12.44 38.28
C PRO A 2 -6.69 12.46 37.03
N TRP A 3 -7.83 13.17 37.09
CA TRP A 3 -8.78 13.27 35.99
C TRP A 3 -8.28 14.06 34.77
N LEU A 4 -7.39 15.04 34.98
CA LEU A 4 -6.80 15.86 33.91
C LEU A 4 -5.85 15.07 33.00
N ILE A 5 -5.27 13.97 33.50
CA ILE A 5 -4.35 13.10 32.75
C ILE A 5 -5.10 11.86 32.24
N GLY A 6 -6.05 11.33 33.00
CA GLY A 6 -6.82 10.15 32.59
C GLY A 6 -7.69 10.38 31.35
N LEU A 7 -8.26 11.57 31.20
CA LEU A 7 -9.17 11.91 30.09
C LEU A 7 -8.48 11.93 28.72
N PRO A 8 -7.34 12.61 28.51
CA PRO A 8 -6.63 12.54 27.23
C PRO A 8 -6.14 11.12 26.93
N VAL A 9 -5.64 10.37 27.93
CA VAL A 9 -5.17 8.99 27.72
C VAL A 9 -6.30 8.06 27.27
N ALA A 10 -7.47 8.15 27.92
CA ALA A 10 -8.65 7.38 27.51
C ALA A 10 -9.13 7.78 26.11
N PHE A 11 -9.11 9.07 25.78
CA PHE A 11 -9.46 9.57 24.45
C PHE A 11 -8.52 9.03 23.37
N PHE A 12 -7.20 9.05 23.60
CA PHE A 12 -6.23 8.45 22.68
C PHE A 12 -6.42 6.95 22.51
N ALA A 13 -6.72 6.22 23.58
CA ALA A 13 -6.99 4.78 23.49
C ALA A 13 -8.21 4.48 22.61
N VAL A 14 -9.28 5.27 22.72
CA VAL A 14 -10.48 5.15 21.86
C VAL A 14 -10.13 5.45 20.40
N LEU A 15 -9.33 6.49 20.13
CA LEU A 15 -8.90 6.82 18.78
C LEU A 15 -8.03 5.72 18.15
N MET A 16 -7.14 5.10 18.92
CA MET A 16 -6.36 3.95 18.42
C MET A 16 -7.23 2.75 18.10
N LEU A 17 -8.23 2.45 18.94
CA LEU A 17 -9.21 1.39 18.69
C LEU A 17 -10.04 1.66 17.43
N ALA A 18 -10.48 2.90 17.24
CA ALA A 18 -11.17 3.31 16.02
C ALA A 18 -10.27 3.20 14.79
N GLY A 19 -8.98 3.57 14.91
CA GLY A 19 -7.98 3.40 13.86
C GLY A 19 -7.80 1.94 13.47
N GLN A 20 -7.65 1.03 14.45
CA GLN A 20 -7.55 -0.41 14.19
C GLN A 20 -8.79 -0.99 13.52
N LEU A 21 -9.98 -0.45 13.82
CA LEU A 21 -11.22 -0.87 13.17
C LEU A 21 -11.31 -0.37 11.70
N LEU A 22 -10.76 0.81 11.41
CA LEU A 22 -10.72 1.40 10.07
C LEU A 22 -9.56 0.89 9.20
N SER A 23 -8.47 0.42 9.82
CA SER A 23 -7.34 -0.23 9.15
C SER A 23 -7.75 -1.61 8.65
N THR A 24 -8.66 -1.64 7.67
CA THR A 24 -8.99 -2.88 6.97
C THR A 24 -7.72 -3.36 6.25
N PRO A 25 -7.29 -4.63 6.45
CA PRO A 25 -6.11 -5.17 5.78
C PRO A 25 -6.23 -5.11 4.25
N GLU A 26 -7.45 -5.06 3.74
CA GLU A 26 -7.76 -4.87 2.32
C GLU A 26 -7.33 -3.50 1.78
N GLY A 27 -7.38 -2.44 2.60
CA GLY A 27 -6.95 -1.10 2.23
C GLY A 27 -5.43 -0.98 2.13
N GLU A 28 -4.71 -1.56 3.09
CA GLU A 28 -3.25 -1.61 3.05
C GLU A 28 -2.74 -2.52 1.93
N ALA A 29 -3.33 -3.70 1.74
CA ALA A 29 -2.97 -4.59 0.65
C ALA A 29 -3.19 -3.93 -0.72
N ARG A 30 -4.36 -3.28 -0.91
CA ARG A 30 -4.64 -2.50 -2.13
C ARG A 30 -3.63 -1.37 -2.33
N TRP A 31 -3.24 -0.68 -1.27
CA TRP A 31 -2.24 0.40 -1.36
C TRP A 31 -0.88 -0.15 -1.78
N VAL A 32 -0.40 -1.22 -1.14
CA VAL A 32 0.88 -1.87 -1.45
C VAL A 32 0.91 -2.42 -2.88
N GLU A 33 -0.17 -3.05 -3.34
CA GLU A 33 -0.24 -3.58 -4.72
C GLU A 33 -0.24 -2.46 -5.76
N ARG A 34 -0.94 -1.35 -5.49
CA ARG A 34 -0.89 -0.14 -6.32
C ARG A 34 0.51 0.48 -6.36
N GLU A 35 1.18 0.58 -5.22
CA GLU A 35 2.55 1.09 -5.09
C GLU A 35 3.53 0.23 -5.91
N THR A 36 3.37 -1.10 -5.82
CA THR A 36 4.21 -2.09 -6.50
C THR A 36 4.13 -1.97 -8.02
N ILE A 37 2.94 -1.79 -8.57
CA ILE A 37 2.73 -1.56 -10.02
C ILE A 37 3.43 -0.28 -10.49
N LYS A 38 3.31 0.81 -9.71
CA LYS A 38 4.00 2.08 -10.02
C LYS A 38 5.52 1.93 -10.02
N ILE A 39 6.06 1.16 -9.06
CA ILE A 39 7.49 0.87 -8.98
C ILE A 39 7.93 0.02 -10.17
N CYS A 40 7.19 -1.03 -10.51
CA CYS A 40 7.46 -1.89 -11.67
C CYS A 40 7.54 -1.07 -12.97
N ARG A 41 6.59 -0.16 -13.18
CA ARG A 41 6.57 0.73 -14.36
C ARG A 41 7.73 1.71 -14.37
N LYS A 42 8.12 2.22 -13.19
CA LYS A 42 9.23 3.15 -13.04
C LYS A 42 10.58 2.46 -13.25
N GLU A 43 10.71 1.20 -12.86
CA GLU A 43 11.93 0.41 -13.05
C GLU A 43 12.09 -0.11 -14.48
N THR A 44 10.99 -0.55 -15.12
CA THR A 44 11.00 -0.95 -16.54
C THR A 44 11.24 0.21 -17.50
N ALA A 45 10.82 1.44 -17.13
CA ALA A 45 11.10 2.65 -17.90
C ALA A 45 12.54 3.17 -17.72
N ARG A 46 13.31 2.67 -16.74
CA ARG A 46 14.71 3.05 -16.56
C ARG A 46 15.60 2.26 -17.52
N PRO A 47 16.66 2.90 -18.07
CA PRO A 47 17.61 2.21 -18.94
C PRO A 47 18.33 1.08 -18.17
N GLU A 48 18.57 -0.07 -18.84
CA GLU A 48 19.12 -1.30 -18.25
C GLU A 48 20.38 -1.10 -17.40
N ALA A 49 21.19 -0.07 -17.69
CA ALA A 49 22.41 0.25 -16.97
C ALA A 49 22.22 0.67 -15.49
N GLU A 50 21.01 1.11 -15.08
CA GLU A 50 20.67 1.47 -13.70
C GLU A 50 19.75 0.45 -12.99
N ARG A 51 19.36 -0.64 -13.67
CA ARG A 51 18.39 -1.61 -13.16
C ARG A 51 19.05 -2.48 -12.09
N LYS A 52 19.01 -2.01 -10.84
CA LYS A 52 19.78 -2.59 -9.73
C LYS A 52 19.23 -3.91 -9.17
N THR A 53 18.05 -4.35 -9.60
CA THR A 53 17.41 -5.59 -9.13
C THR A 53 16.60 -6.23 -10.25
N GLN A 54 16.90 -7.50 -10.57
CA GLN A 54 16.22 -8.34 -11.57
C GLN A 54 14.78 -8.72 -11.19
N GLN A 55 14.12 -7.95 -10.32
CA GLN A 55 12.84 -8.33 -9.72
C GLN A 55 11.66 -8.17 -10.71
N PHE A 56 11.83 -7.34 -11.73
CA PHE A 56 10.90 -7.17 -12.84
C PHE A 56 11.74 -7.18 -14.11
N GLU A 57 11.64 -8.25 -14.91
CA GLU A 57 12.51 -8.45 -16.09
C GLU A 57 11.88 -7.76 -17.32
N SER A 58 10.55 -7.74 -17.40
CA SER A 58 9.81 -7.29 -18.57
C SER A 58 8.63 -6.37 -18.23
N VAL A 59 8.18 -5.58 -19.21
CA VAL A 59 6.95 -4.77 -19.11
C VAL A 59 5.71 -5.67 -18.94
N GLN A 60 5.76 -6.92 -19.44
CA GLN A 60 4.69 -7.90 -19.29
C GLN A 60 4.42 -8.30 -17.84
N ASP A 61 5.44 -8.28 -16.97
CA ASP A 61 5.27 -8.55 -15.54
C ASP A 61 4.44 -7.44 -14.87
N CYS A 62 4.66 -6.18 -15.28
CA CYS A 62 3.87 -5.05 -14.82
C CYS A 62 2.43 -5.11 -15.35
N ASP A 63 2.23 -5.46 -16.63
CA ASP A 63 0.89 -5.60 -17.23
C ASP A 63 0.07 -6.70 -16.53
N ARG A 64 0.73 -7.81 -16.14
CA ARG A 64 0.09 -8.90 -15.40
C ARG A 64 -0.33 -8.47 -14.01
N LEU A 65 0.50 -7.68 -13.32
CA LEU A 65 0.16 -7.10 -12.01
C LEU A 65 -0.99 -6.07 -12.12
N GLU A 66 -1.01 -5.23 -13.16
CA GLU A 66 -2.15 -4.32 -13.45
C GLU A 66 -3.44 -5.09 -13.69
N PHE A 67 -3.38 -6.17 -14.48
CA PHE A 67 -4.56 -6.99 -14.77
C PHE A 67 -5.10 -7.67 -13.50
N ASP A 68 -4.23 -8.24 -12.68
CA ASP A 68 -4.61 -8.92 -11.44
C ASP A 68 -5.19 -7.92 -10.41
N PHE A 69 -4.59 -6.73 -10.29
CA PHE A 69 -5.14 -5.63 -9.47
C PHE A 69 -6.55 -5.23 -9.93
N LYS A 70 -6.74 -5.08 -11.24
CA LYS A 70 -8.05 -4.74 -11.82
C LYS A 70 -9.07 -5.86 -11.63
N GLN A 71 -8.65 -7.12 -11.71
CA GLN A 71 -9.53 -8.27 -11.50
C GLN A 71 -9.96 -8.38 -10.02
N ARG A 72 -9.06 -8.06 -9.08
CA ARG A 72 -9.35 -8.16 -7.64
C ARG A 72 -10.13 -6.97 -7.07
N TYR A 73 -9.85 -5.74 -7.53
CA TYR A 73 -10.45 -4.54 -6.96
C TYR A 73 -11.44 -3.83 -7.88
N GLY A 74 -11.55 -4.24 -9.15
CA GLY A 74 -12.45 -3.61 -10.13
C GLY A 74 -12.05 -2.18 -10.54
N GLU A 75 -10.88 -1.71 -10.10
CA GLU A 75 -10.38 -0.35 -10.31
C GLU A 75 -9.01 -0.39 -11.01
N ASN A 76 -8.66 0.69 -11.73
CA ASN A 76 -7.30 0.85 -12.26
C ASN A 76 -6.35 1.36 -11.14
N PRO A 77 -5.10 0.85 -11.09
CA PRO A 77 -4.07 1.24 -10.14
C PRO A 77 -3.53 2.66 -10.36
#